data_AF-A0A3D9HB66-F1
#
_entry.id   AF-A0A3D9HB66-F1
#
_cell.length_a   1.000
_cell.length_b   1.000
_cell.length_c   1.000
_cell.angle_alpha   90.00
_cell.angle_beta   90.00
_cell.angle_gamma   90.00
#
_symmetry.space_group_name_H-M   'P 1'
#
loop_
_entity.id
_entity.type
_entity.pdbx_description
1 polymer ?
#
loop_
_entity_poly.entity_id
_entity_poly.type
_entity_poly.pdbx_seq_one_letter_code
_entity_poly.pdbx_strand_id
1 'polypeptide(L)'
;MKKLILLTLVFLTVFSCGDEVEFNSPALQGSYNNQLWRAKSFGARINETGALTIKGINNAETLELFLPSASVGLYYLGDVDSMEARFTAADGTVYSTNNSNGSPYPDYGEIRLTEILNNTFSGTFRFNAYSESGDVVNFTGGTTEGFNGDTNPPIYGGIFYRVPLLSGTIPLDPIVCEDVIILVNEAEGAYEAATSENLEFIIKADFEAACSNYIAALNNQRDFCGDINGTIQTIIDDLGSCVMSCEDATSNVTEAESQYVTANIGNFNDKCAQYLFYLQEQIEICGDEDGSIQAIIDDLDCGDEDSDGIPNVFENFNGDVDGNLDDPGDDSDGDGIFNYLDNDDDGDGILTQYEAVDLDGNPIDTDGDGDFDYLDNDDDGDGILTINENADPNGDGNPDDAVDTDGDGVPDYLQPL
;
A
#
# COMPACT_ATOMS: atom_id res chain seq x y z
N MET A 1 -64.53 -11.05 -68.45
CA MET A 1 -63.76 -9.93 -67.86
C MET A 1 -64.08 -9.73 -66.37
N LYS A 2 -63.95 -10.77 -65.54
CA LYS A 2 -64.14 -10.66 -64.07
C LYS A 2 -63.05 -11.37 -63.25
N LYS A 3 -62.21 -12.20 -63.88
CA LYS A 3 -61.08 -12.90 -63.22
C LYS A 3 -59.73 -12.17 -63.35
N LEU A 4 -59.62 -11.15 -64.21
CA LEU A 4 -58.39 -10.34 -64.36
C LEU A 4 -58.30 -9.17 -63.37
N ILE A 5 -59.42 -8.73 -62.78
CA ILE A 5 -59.46 -7.63 -61.81
C ILE A 5 -59.02 -8.10 -60.43
N LEU A 6 -59.26 -9.38 -60.09
CA LEU A 6 -58.82 -9.95 -58.81
C LEU A 6 -57.30 -10.15 -58.76
N LEU A 7 -56.65 -10.40 -59.90
CA LEU A 7 -55.19 -10.60 -59.96
C LEU A 7 -54.42 -9.27 -59.89
N THR A 8 -55.03 -8.16 -60.30
CA THR A 8 -54.44 -6.82 -60.20
C THR A 8 -54.61 -6.18 -58.82
N LEU A 9 -55.62 -6.59 -58.04
CA LEU A 9 -55.81 -6.11 -56.67
C LEU A 9 -54.90 -6.81 -55.64
N VAL A 10 -54.46 -8.05 -55.92
CA VAL A 10 -53.54 -8.81 -55.04
C VAL A 10 -52.07 -8.40 -55.24
N PHE A 11 -51.73 -7.82 -56.40
CA PHE A 11 -50.37 -7.32 -56.66
C PHE A 11 -50.12 -5.94 -56.05
N LEU A 12 -51.17 -5.20 -55.68
CA LEU A 12 -51.06 -3.86 -55.09
C LEU A 12 -50.93 -3.88 -53.56
N THR A 13 -51.13 -5.03 -52.91
CA THR A 13 -51.01 -5.18 -51.44
C THR A 13 -49.62 -5.65 -51.00
N VAL A 14 -48.68 -5.86 -51.93
CA VAL A 14 -47.30 -6.31 -51.64
C VAL A 14 -46.27 -5.18 -51.62
N PHE A 15 -46.71 -3.93 -51.87
CA PHE A 15 -45.94 -2.71 -51.57
C PHE A 15 -46.51 -2.01 -50.34
N SER A 16 -46.82 -2.78 -49.30
CA SER A 16 -46.74 -2.23 -47.95
C SER A 16 -45.25 -1.97 -47.71
N CYS A 17 -44.84 -0.70 -47.71
CA CYS A 17 -43.62 -0.31 -47.04
C CYS A 17 -43.74 -0.81 -45.60
N GLY A 18 -43.18 -1.97 -45.30
CA GLY A 18 -42.68 -2.20 -43.97
C GLY A 18 -41.65 -1.09 -43.75
N ASP A 19 -41.79 -0.34 -42.67
CA ASP A 19 -40.67 0.42 -42.14
C ASP A 19 -39.62 -0.61 -41.71
N GLU A 20 -38.84 -1.06 -42.68
CA GLU A 20 -37.78 -2.02 -42.50
C GLU A 20 -36.59 -1.23 -41.95
N VAL A 21 -36.23 -1.52 -40.71
CA VAL A 21 -35.19 -0.85 -39.91
C VAL A 21 -33.78 -1.25 -40.37
N GLU A 22 -33.56 -1.32 -41.68
CA GLU A 22 -32.28 -1.71 -42.31
C GLU A 22 -31.45 -0.50 -42.79
N PHE A 23 -31.97 0.72 -42.71
CA PHE A 23 -31.39 1.89 -43.40
C PHE A 23 -30.59 2.89 -42.55
N ASN A 24 -30.42 2.71 -41.24
CA ASN A 24 -29.71 3.69 -40.40
C ASN A 24 -28.49 3.08 -39.70
N SER A 25 -27.52 2.63 -40.50
CA SER A 25 -26.22 2.14 -40.05
C SER A 25 -25.12 2.95 -40.74
N PRO A 26 -24.26 3.67 -40.00
CA PRO A 26 -24.19 3.77 -38.53
C PRO A 26 -25.23 4.74 -37.92
N ALA A 27 -25.48 4.65 -36.62
CA ALA A 27 -26.42 5.53 -35.91
C ALA A 27 -26.06 5.78 -34.44
N LEU A 28 -26.48 6.94 -33.93
CA LEU A 28 -26.56 7.24 -32.50
C LEU A 28 -27.88 7.99 -32.25
N GLN A 29 -28.80 7.37 -31.52
CA GLN A 29 -30.15 7.89 -31.30
C GLN A 29 -30.73 7.41 -29.97
N GLY A 30 -31.70 8.14 -29.41
CA GLY A 30 -32.37 7.77 -28.17
C GLY A 30 -33.72 8.46 -27.99
N SER A 31 -34.43 8.05 -26.96
CA SER A 31 -35.72 8.62 -26.53
C SER A 31 -35.45 9.74 -25.52
N TYR A 32 -35.23 10.96 -26.02
CA TYR A 32 -35.07 12.15 -25.19
C TYR A 32 -36.44 12.70 -24.80
N ASN A 33 -36.83 12.61 -23.52
CA ASN A 33 -38.14 13.08 -23.05
C ASN A 33 -39.33 12.49 -23.86
N ASN A 34 -39.26 11.19 -24.18
CA ASN A 34 -40.21 10.47 -25.05
C ASN A 34 -40.26 10.94 -26.51
N GLN A 35 -39.29 11.74 -26.95
CA GLN A 35 -39.14 12.15 -28.35
C GLN A 35 -37.88 11.53 -28.95
N LEU A 36 -37.94 11.19 -30.24
CA LEU A 36 -36.78 10.66 -30.94
C LEU A 36 -35.71 11.75 -31.08
N TRP A 37 -34.58 11.53 -30.42
CA TRP A 37 -33.35 12.29 -30.61
C TRP A 37 -32.39 11.50 -31.48
N ARG A 38 -31.82 12.12 -32.51
CA ARG A 38 -30.87 11.47 -33.44
C ARG A 38 -29.70 12.40 -33.71
N ALA A 39 -28.49 11.89 -33.46
CA ALA A 39 -27.26 12.61 -33.79
C ALA A 39 -27.11 12.80 -35.30
N LYS A 40 -26.77 14.02 -35.73
CA LYS A 40 -26.40 14.37 -37.11
C LYS A 40 -24.93 14.08 -37.42
N SER A 41 -24.09 14.13 -36.38
CA SER A 41 -22.68 13.75 -36.43
C SER A 41 -22.32 13.06 -35.12
N PHE A 42 -21.49 12.02 -35.20
CA PHE A 42 -21.12 11.23 -34.04
C PHE A 42 -19.77 10.55 -34.25
N GLY A 43 -19.15 10.13 -33.16
CA GLY A 43 -17.89 9.40 -33.18
C GLY A 43 -17.43 9.03 -31.78
N ALA A 44 -16.53 8.07 -31.72
CA ALA A 44 -15.91 7.62 -30.50
C ALA A 44 -14.45 8.10 -30.40
N ARG A 45 -13.95 8.23 -29.18
CA ARG A 45 -12.54 8.51 -28.89
C ARG A 45 -12.08 7.61 -27.77
N ILE A 46 -10.84 7.15 -27.85
CA ILE A 46 -10.16 6.47 -26.74
C ILE A 46 -9.00 7.36 -26.32
N ASN A 47 -8.88 7.62 -25.02
CA ASN A 47 -7.76 8.38 -24.45
C ASN A 47 -6.56 7.45 -24.16
N GLU A 48 -5.50 7.98 -23.53
CA GLU A 48 -4.29 7.21 -23.22
C GLU A 48 -4.52 6.12 -22.16
N THR A 49 -5.52 6.27 -21.29
CA THR A 49 -5.86 5.28 -20.25
C THR A 49 -6.76 4.15 -20.76
N GLY A 50 -7.20 4.20 -22.03
CA GLY A 50 -8.11 3.22 -22.61
C GLY A 50 -9.60 3.53 -22.37
N ALA A 51 -9.93 4.66 -21.74
CA ALA A 51 -11.29 5.10 -21.53
C ALA A 51 -11.95 5.53 -22.85
N LEU A 52 -13.19 5.10 -23.04
CA LEU A 52 -13.96 5.28 -24.26
C LEU A 52 -15.00 6.40 -24.05
N THR A 53 -14.95 7.42 -24.92
CA THR A 53 -15.98 8.45 -25.00
C THR A 53 -16.74 8.31 -26.32
N ILE A 54 -18.06 8.11 -26.26
CA ILE A 54 -18.94 8.13 -27.42
C ILE A 54 -19.69 9.47 -27.44
N LYS A 55 -19.54 10.23 -28.53
CA LYS A 55 -20.13 11.56 -28.67
C LYS A 55 -21.08 11.65 -29.86
N GLY A 56 -22.23 12.28 -29.65
CA GLY A 56 -23.22 12.61 -30.67
C GLY A 56 -23.62 14.07 -30.61
N ILE A 57 -23.83 14.69 -31.77
CA ILE A 57 -24.24 16.09 -31.87
C ILE A 57 -25.47 16.18 -32.78
N ASN A 58 -26.50 16.91 -32.34
CA ASN A 58 -27.66 17.25 -33.13
C ASN A 58 -27.90 18.78 -33.08
N ASN A 59 -27.52 19.48 -34.14
CA ASN A 59 -27.50 20.95 -34.16
C ASN A 59 -26.63 21.53 -33.03
N ALA A 60 -27.24 22.12 -32.01
CA ALA A 60 -26.59 22.68 -30.83
C ALA A 60 -26.57 21.72 -29.63
N GLU A 61 -27.29 20.60 -29.70
CA GLU A 61 -27.37 19.61 -28.61
C GLU A 61 -26.22 18.60 -28.72
N THR A 62 -25.68 18.18 -27.59
CA THR A 62 -24.58 17.21 -27.51
C THR A 62 -24.90 16.12 -26.50
N LEU A 63 -24.69 14.86 -26.89
CA LEU A 63 -24.71 13.69 -26.01
C LEU A 63 -23.30 13.12 -25.92
N GLU A 64 -22.78 12.93 -24.72
CA GLU A 64 -21.50 12.29 -24.43
C GLU A 64 -21.74 11.14 -23.45
N LEU A 65 -21.17 9.98 -23.77
CA LEU A 65 -21.20 8.78 -22.95
C LEU A 65 -19.76 8.41 -22.61
N PHE A 66 -19.44 8.38 -21.32
CA PHE A 66 -18.12 8.07 -20.79
C PHE A 66 -18.12 6.65 -20.24
N LEU A 67 -17.12 5.89 -20.66
CA LEU A 67 -16.88 4.51 -20.25
C LEU A 67 -15.42 4.41 -19.81
N PRO A 68 -15.12 3.78 -18.67
CA PRO A 68 -13.77 3.70 -18.13
C PRO A 68 -12.87 2.81 -18.98
N SER A 69 -13.48 1.95 -19.81
CA SER A 69 -12.79 0.97 -20.64
C SER A 69 -13.50 0.74 -21.96
N ALA A 70 -12.73 0.58 -23.03
CA ALA A 70 -13.21 0.14 -24.33
C ALA A 70 -13.40 -1.39 -24.37
N SER A 71 -14.23 -1.95 -23.48
CA SER A 71 -14.49 -3.39 -23.37
C SER A 71 -15.99 -3.70 -23.45
N VAL A 72 -16.35 -4.84 -24.04
CA VAL A 72 -17.75 -5.27 -24.13
C VAL A 72 -18.26 -5.60 -22.72
N GLY A 73 -19.37 -5.00 -22.31
CA GLY A 73 -19.84 -5.11 -20.94
C GLY A 73 -21.04 -4.22 -20.62
N LEU A 74 -21.50 -4.32 -19.38
CA LEU A 74 -22.51 -3.46 -18.78
C LEU A 74 -21.82 -2.50 -17.80
N TYR A 75 -22.08 -1.22 -17.95
CA TYR A 75 -21.53 -0.15 -17.14
C TYR A 75 -22.67 0.60 -16.49
N TYR A 76 -22.63 0.72 -15.17
CA TYR A 76 -23.55 1.56 -14.41
C TYR A 76 -22.96 2.96 -14.36
N LEU A 77 -23.80 3.95 -14.64
CA LEU A 77 -23.38 5.35 -14.66
C LEU A 77 -23.60 5.99 -13.30
N GLY A 78 -23.01 7.17 -13.10
CA GLY A 78 -23.11 7.93 -11.86
C GLY A 78 -21.89 7.77 -10.96
N ASP A 79 -21.83 8.60 -9.92
CA ASP A 79 -20.82 8.62 -8.85
C ASP A 79 -19.39 9.05 -9.27
N VAL A 80 -18.91 8.62 -10.44
CA VAL A 80 -17.56 8.95 -10.94
C VAL A 80 -17.58 9.46 -12.38
N ASP A 81 -16.61 10.30 -12.72
CA ASP A 81 -16.54 10.98 -14.04
C ASP A 81 -16.21 10.02 -15.20
N SER A 82 -15.56 8.89 -14.91
CA SER A 82 -15.25 7.85 -15.89
C SER A 82 -16.48 7.06 -16.35
N MET A 83 -17.58 7.09 -15.57
CA MET A 83 -18.86 6.42 -15.82
C MET A 83 -20.01 7.42 -15.82
N GLU A 84 -19.92 8.40 -16.72
CA GLU A 84 -20.88 9.49 -16.83
C GLU A 84 -21.67 9.41 -18.15
N ALA A 85 -22.96 9.78 -18.13
CA ALA A 85 -23.64 10.28 -19.32
C ALA A 85 -23.95 11.77 -19.18
N ARG A 86 -23.51 12.54 -20.17
CA ARG A 86 -23.67 13.99 -20.21
C ARG A 86 -24.46 14.43 -21.42
N PHE A 87 -25.49 15.23 -21.19
CA PHE A 87 -26.28 15.85 -22.24
C PHE A 87 -26.21 17.37 -22.11
N THR A 88 -25.81 18.05 -23.18
CA THR A 88 -25.86 19.51 -23.28
C THR A 88 -27.01 19.91 -24.20
N ALA A 89 -27.99 20.64 -23.67
CA ALA A 89 -29.14 21.12 -24.41
C ALA A 89 -28.78 22.30 -25.32
N ALA A 90 -29.69 22.66 -26.24
CA ALA A 90 -29.45 23.72 -27.23
C ALA A 90 -29.27 25.12 -26.62
N ASP A 91 -29.73 25.35 -25.38
CA ASP A 91 -29.53 26.58 -24.62
C ASP A 91 -28.20 26.61 -23.84
N GLY A 92 -27.42 25.53 -23.90
CA GLY A 92 -26.15 25.36 -23.20
C GLY A 92 -26.26 24.71 -21.83
N THR A 93 -27.46 24.39 -21.34
CA THR A 93 -27.64 23.71 -20.05
C THR A 93 -27.03 22.31 -20.09
N VAL A 94 -26.18 21.99 -19.11
CA VAL A 94 -25.52 20.69 -18.98
C VAL A 94 -26.27 19.83 -17.97
N TYR A 95 -26.58 18.61 -18.37
CA TYR A 95 -27.17 17.57 -17.55
C TYR A 95 -26.17 16.42 -17.43
N SER A 96 -25.95 15.92 -16.22
CA SER A 96 -25.03 14.82 -15.93
C SER A 96 -25.70 13.78 -15.04
N THR A 97 -25.34 12.51 -15.21
CA THR A 97 -25.67 11.44 -14.26
C THR A 97 -24.97 11.62 -12.91
N ASN A 98 -23.89 12.39 -12.84
CA ASN A 98 -23.13 12.66 -11.62
C ASN A 98 -23.72 13.81 -10.78
N ASN A 99 -24.64 14.60 -11.35
CA ASN A 99 -25.35 15.69 -10.66
C ASN A 99 -26.59 15.19 -9.87
N SER A 100 -26.66 13.91 -9.51
CA SER A 100 -27.85 13.34 -8.87
C SER A 100 -28.15 13.98 -7.51
N ASN A 101 -29.40 14.35 -7.27
CA ASN A 101 -29.87 14.99 -6.03
C ASN A 101 -30.18 13.98 -4.89
N GLY A 102 -29.52 12.82 -4.85
CA GLY A 102 -29.72 11.82 -3.78
C GLY A 102 -31.11 11.17 -3.75
N SER A 103 -31.85 11.20 -4.87
CA SER A 103 -33.14 10.51 -4.97
C SER A 103 -32.92 9.00 -5.04
N PRO A 104 -33.54 8.17 -4.16
CA PRO A 104 -33.34 6.71 -4.13
C PRO A 104 -33.88 5.98 -5.38
N TYR A 105 -34.59 6.69 -6.26
CA TYR A 105 -35.05 6.28 -7.59
C TYR A 105 -35.10 7.56 -8.47
N PRO A 106 -34.67 7.57 -9.74
CA PRO A 106 -34.46 6.42 -10.63
C PRO A 106 -33.05 6.27 -11.24
N ASP A 107 -32.66 5.01 -11.52
CA ASP A 107 -31.57 4.52 -12.39
C ASP A 107 -30.54 5.58 -12.78
N TYR A 108 -29.39 5.61 -12.07
CA TYR A 108 -28.20 6.43 -12.39
C TYR A 108 -27.78 6.31 -13.87
N GLY A 109 -28.19 5.23 -14.51
CA GLY A 109 -28.07 4.99 -15.93
C GLY A 109 -27.22 3.76 -16.17
N GLU A 110 -27.37 3.21 -17.35
CA GLU A 110 -26.64 2.04 -17.77
C GLU A 110 -26.24 2.22 -19.22
N ILE A 111 -25.01 1.83 -19.54
CA ILE A 111 -24.53 1.65 -20.90
C ILE A 111 -24.15 0.19 -21.07
N ARG A 112 -24.68 -0.46 -22.09
CA ARG A 112 -24.23 -1.79 -22.50
C ARG A 112 -23.48 -1.66 -23.82
N LEU A 113 -22.16 -1.81 -23.77
CA LEU A 113 -21.34 -1.96 -24.96
C LEU A 113 -21.41 -3.42 -25.40
N THR A 114 -22.01 -3.70 -26.56
CA THR A 114 -22.29 -5.08 -27.01
C THR A 114 -21.31 -5.60 -28.06
N GLU A 115 -20.70 -4.70 -28.84
CA GLU A 115 -19.79 -5.09 -29.91
C GLU A 115 -18.73 -4.01 -30.15
N ILE A 116 -17.48 -4.47 -30.31
CA ILE A 116 -16.37 -3.69 -30.82
C ILE A 116 -15.85 -4.41 -32.05
N LEU A 117 -16.09 -3.86 -33.23
CA LEU A 117 -15.74 -4.51 -34.50
C LEU A 117 -15.32 -3.47 -35.53
N ASN A 118 -14.21 -3.72 -36.23
CA ASN A 118 -13.71 -2.88 -37.32
C ASN A 118 -13.61 -1.38 -36.95
N ASN A 119 -13.06 -1.07 -35.77
CA ASN A 119 -12.97 0.31 -35.23
C ASN A 119 -14.34 0.99 -35.07
N THR A 120 -15.39 0.22 -34.81
CA THR A 120 -16.73 0.73 -34.51
C THR A 120 -17.29 0.13 -33.24
N PHE A 121 -18.13 0.90 -32.56
CA PHE A 121 -18.75 0.53 -31.29
C PHE A 121 -20.27 0.42 -31.46
N SER A 122 -20.86 -0.65 -30.93
CA SER A 122 -22.31 -0.86 -30.91
C SER A 122 -22.80 -1.24 -29.52
N GLY A 123 -23.98 -0.77 -29.15
CA GLY A 123 -24.55 -0.99 -27.82
C GLY A 123 -25.80 -0.16 -27.56
N THR A 124 -26.28 -0.23 -26.32
CA THR A 124 -27.50 0.45 -25.87
C THR A 124 -27.22 1.25 -24.60
N PHE A 125 -28.06 2.24 -24.31
CA PHE A 125 -27.95 3.05 -23.10
C PHE A 125 -29.32 3.47 -22.59
N ARG A 126 -29.43 3.75 -21.29
CA ARG A 126 -30.54 4.48 -20.66
C ARG A 126 -30.00 5.29 -19.49
N PHE A 127 -30.52 6.48 -19.24
CA PHE A 127 -30.14 7.24 -18.04
C PHE A 127 -31.13 8.36 -17.76
N ASN A 128 -31.11 8.83 -16.52
CA ASN A 128 -31.61 10.15 -16.14
C ASN A 128 -30.41 11.03 -15.80
N ALA A 129 -30.38 12.24 -16.33
CA ALA A 129 -29.32 13.19 -16.04
C ALA A 129 -29.90 14.49 -15.49
N TYR A 130 -29.18 15.10 -14.56
CA TYR A 130 -29.62 16.26 -13.79
C TYR A 130 -28.72 17.46 -14.08
N SER A 131 -29.32 18.63 -14.17
CA SER A 131 -28.59 19.90 -14.21
C SER A 131 -28.22 20.35 -12.79
N GLU A 132 -27.35 21.35 -12.68
CA GLU A 132 -27.02 21.98 -11.38
C GLU A 132 -28.25 22.54 -10.65
N SER A 133 -29.28 22.98 -11.38
CA SER A 133 -30.56 23.45 -10.82
C SER A 133 -31.50 22.32 -10.40
N GLY A 134 -31.14 21.06 -10.66
CA GLY A 134 -31.96 19.88 -10.38
C GLY A 134 -33.00 19.56 -11.46
N ASP A 135 -33.03 20.29 -12.58
CA ASP A 135 -33.86 19.92 -13.73
C ASP A 135 -33.37 18.60 -14.32
N VAL A 136 -34.30 17.74 -14.74
CA VAL A 136 -34.01 16.38 -15.22
C VAL A 136 -34.29 16.24 -16.71
N VAL A 137 -33.40 15.50 -17.39
CA VAL A 137 -33.64 14.94 -18.71
C VAL A 137 -33.61 13.43 -18.64
N ASN A 138 -34.49 12.78 -19.40
CA ASN A 138 -34.51 11.33 -19.49
C ASN A 138 -34.14 10.89 -20.91
N PHE A 139 -33.22 9.94 -20.97
CA PHE A 139 -32.99 9.06 -22.10
C PHE A 139 -33.50 7.67 -21.73
N THR A 140 -34.78 7.60 -21.36
CA THR A 140 -35.47 6.37 -20.96
C THR A 140 -36.65 6.16 -21.92
N GLY A 141 -36.86 4.92 -22.37
CA GLY A 141 -37.95 4.66 -23.32
C GLY A 141 -37.88 3.30 -23.98
N GLY A 142 -39.04 2.64 -24.10
CA GLY A 142 -39.17 1.39 -24.85
C GLY A 142 -39.04 1.65 -26.35
N THR A 143 -37.92 1.26 -26.95
CA THR A 143 -37.89 0.98 -28.38
C THR A 143 -38.80 -0.24 -28.59
N THR A 144 -39.91 -0.09 -29.28
CA THR A 144 -40.87 -1.16 -29.59
C THR A 144 -40.32 -2.24 -30.54
N GLU A 145 -39.02 -2.51 -30.52
CA GLU A 145 -38.37 -3.48 -31.39
C GLU A 145 -37.41 -4.40 -30.63
N GLY A 146 -37.54 -5.71 -30.86
CA GLY A 146 -36.44 -6.67 -30.67
C GLY A 146 -36.49 -7.60 -29.46
N PHE A 147 -37.64 -8.19 -29.15
CA PHE A 147 -37.71 -9.34 -28.22
C PHE A 147 -37.16 -10.61 -28.91
N ASN A 148 -36.01 -11.10 -28.47
CA ASN A 148 -35.53 -12.45 -28.77
C ASN A 148 -34.91 -13.11 -27.53
N GLY A 149 -35.69 -13.24 -26.45
CA GLY A 149 -35.53 -14.29 -25.43
C GLY A 149 -34.16 -14.56 -24.80
N ASP A 150 -33.21 -13.61 -24.85
CA ASP A 150 -31.90 -13.74 -24.23
C ASP A 150 -31.97 -13.39 -22.73
N THR A 151 -31.10 -14.03 -21.95
CA THR A 151 -30.88 -13.84 -20.51
C THR A 151 -30.50 -12.41 -20.11
N ASN A 152 -30.24 -11.52 -21.08
CA ASN A 152 -29.90 -10.13 -20.90
C ASN A 152 -30.91 -9.21 -21.62
N PRO A 153 -31.97 -8.71 -20.95
CA PRO A 153 -32.97 -7.85 -21.58
C PRO A 153 -32.33 -6.56 -22.13
N PRO A 154 -32.79 -6.02 -23.27
CA PRO A 154 -32.25 -4.79 -23.85
C PRO A 154 -32.51 -3.60 -22.92
N ILE A 155 -31.52 -2.71 -22.86
CA ILE A 155 -31.63 -1.44 -22.14
C ILE A 155 -32.51 -0.51 -22.98
N TYR A 156 -33.65 -0.09 -22.42
CA TYR A 156 -34.65 0.73 -23.09
C TYR A 156 -34.38 2.23 -22.86
N GLY A 157 -33.68 2.88 -23.80
CA GLY A 157 -33.42 4.32 -23.78
C GLY A 157 -32.88 4.85 -25.11
N GLY A 158 -31.77 4.31 -25.57
CA GLY A 158 -31.13 4.65 -26.84
C GLY A 158 -30.16 3.59 -27.34
N ILE A 159 -29.70 3.76 -28.58
CA ILE A 159 -28.80 2.86 -29.28
C ILE A 159 -27.68 3.66 -29.94
N PHE A 160 -26.46 3.13 -29.86
CA PHE A 160 -25.35 3.48 -30.72
C PHE A 160 -24.99 2.24 -31.53
N TYR A 161 -24.90 2.37 -32.84
CA TYR A 161 -24.66 1.25 -33.74
C TYR A 161 -23.57 1.63 -34.74
N ARG A 162 -22.47 0.87 -34.72
CA ARG A 162 -21.28 1.09 -35.54
C ARG A 162 -20.75 2.52 -35.49
N VAL A 163 -20.74 3.15 -34.31
CA VAL A 163 -20.14 4.49 -34.14
C VAL A 163 -18.63 4.39 -34.38
N PRO A 164 -18.05 5.15 -35.31
CA PRO A 164 -16.64 4.99 -35.68
C PRO A 164 -15.69 5.61 -34.65
N LEU A 165 -14.55 4.96 -34.44
CA LEU A 165 -13.42 5.52 -33.70
C LEU A 165 -12.77 6.65 -34.53
N LEU A 166 -12.73 7.85 -33.97
CA LEU A 166 -12.14 9.03 -34.61
C LEU A 166 -10.69 9.30 -34.15
N SER A 167 -10.36 8.91 -32.93
CA SER A 167 -9.01 9.09 -32.35
C SER A 167 -8.75 8.08 -31.24
N GLY A 168 -7.47 7.75 -31.04
CA GLY A 168 -7.03 6.71 -30.10
C GLY A 168 -6.93 5.34 -30.77
N THR A 169 -6.60 4.34 -29.97
CA THR A 169 -6.46 2.94 -30.39
C THR A 169 -7.22 2.05 -29.42
N ILE A 170 -7.90 1.02 -29.94
CA ILE A 170 -8.56 0.02 -29.09
C ILE A 170 -7.44 -0.80 -28.40
N PRO A 171 -7.39 -0.84 -27.06
CA PRO A 171 -6.43 -1.66 -26.34
C PRO A 171 -6.58 -3.14 -26.73
N LEU A 172 -5.46 -3.84 -26.88
CA LEU A 172 -5.48 -5.29 -27.11
C LEU A 172 -5.97 -6.05 -25.86
N ASP A 173 -5.65 -5.48 -24.70
CA ASP A 173 -6.00 -6.00 -23.38
C ASP A 173 -6.55 -4.84 -22.55
N PRO A 174 -7.87 -4.54 -22.67
CA PRO A 174 -8.48 -3.42 -21.97
C PRO A 174 -8.68 -3.77 -20.49
N ILE A 175 -8.19 -2.91 -19.60
CA ILE A 175 -8.43 -3.02 -18.15
C ILE A 175 -9.94 -2.95 -17.89
N VAL A 176 -10.46 -3.88 -17.11
CA VAL A 176 -11.86 -3.91 -16.67
C VAL A 176 -11.97 -3.88 -15.15
N CYS A 177 -13.19 -3.70 -14.65
CA CYS A 177 -13.49 -3.69 -13.21
C CYS A 177 -12.93 -4.93 -12.47
N GLU A 178 -12.96 -6.11 -13.09
CA GLU A 178 -12.40 -7.33 -12.47
C GLU A 178 -10.89 -7.24 -12.23
N ASP A 179 -10.14 -6.62 -13.16
CA ASP A 179 -8.68 -6.51 -13.05
C ASP A 179 -8.28 -5.61 -11.88
N VAL A 180 -9.00 -4.50 -11.69
CA VAL A 180 -8.72 -3.57 -10.57
C VAL A 180 -9.17 -4.13 -9.23
N ILE A 181 -10.20 -4.99 -9.19
CA ILE A 181 -10.58 -5.71 -7.96
C ILE A 181 -9.44 -6.62 -7.49
N ILE A 182 -8.72 -7.27 -8.41
CA ILE A 182 -7.55 -8.08 -8.06
C ILE A 182 -6.46 -7.21 -7.41
N LEU A 183 -6.18 -6.04 -7.98
CA LEU A 183 -5.20 -5.09 -7.41
C LEU A 183 -5.59 -4.61 -6.01
N VAL A 184 -6.89 -4.40 -5.76
CA VAL A 184 -7.39 -4.03 -4.44
C VAL A 184 -7.14 -5.15 -3.44
N ASN A 185 -7.45 -6.41 -3.76
CA ASN A 185 -7.19 -7.54 -2.86
C ASN A 185 -5.69 -7.73 -2.57
N GLU A 186 -4.82 -7.49 -3.56
CA GLU A 186 -3.37 -7.54 -3.36
C GLU A 186 -2.89 -6.41 -2.42
N ALA A 187 -3.41 -5.19 -2.60
CA ALA A 187 -3.07 -4.05 -1.76
C ALA A 187 -3.64 -4.18 -0.33
N GLU A 188 -4.85 -4.72 -0.19
CA GLU A 188 -5.47 -5.04 1.10
C GLU A 188 -4.61 -6.04 1.87
N GLY A 189 -4.17 -7.13 1.23
CA GLY A 189 -3.29 -8.12 1.87
C GLY A 189 -1.95 -7.53 2.32
N ALA A 190 -1.40 -6.57 1.56
CA ALA A 190 -0.19 -5.85 1.97
C ALA A 190 -0.43 -4.92 3.18
N TYR A 191 -1.58 -4.24 3.20
CA TYR A 191 -2.00 -3.41 4.34
C TYR A 191 -2.21 -4.24 5.61
N GLU A 192 -2.96 -5.35 5.52
CA GLU A 192 -3.19 -6.27 6.64
C GLU A 192 -1.87 -6.85 7.20
N ALA A 193 -0.91 -7.16 6.32
CA ALA A 193 0.40 -7.64 6.73
C ALA A 193 1.20 -6.57 7.50
N ALA A 194 1.09 -5.30 7.11
CA ALA A 194 1.77 -4.18 7.76
C ALA A 194 1.10 -3.73 9.08
N THR A 195 -0.14 -4.17 9.35
CA THR A 195 -0.91 -3.86 10.56
C THR A 195 -1.26 -5.11 11.38
N SER A 196 -0.53 -6.21 11.20
CA SER A 196 -0.85 -7.48 11.86
C SER A 196 -0.59 -7.39 13.37
N GLU A 197 -1.53 -7.90 14.19
CA GLU A 197 -1.38 -7.99 15.65
C GLU A 197 -0.22 -8.89 16.10
N ASN A 198 0.35 -9.69 15.20
CA ASN A 198 1.52 -10.55 15.48
C ASN A 198 2.85 -9.85 15.17
N LEU A 199 2.83 -8.60 14.71
CA LEU A 199 4.05 -7.83 14.51
C LEU A 199 4.60 -7.42 15.87
N GLU A 200 5.91 -7.58 16.01
CA GLU A 200 6.69 -7.03 17.12
C GLU A 200 6.70 -5.50 17.03
N PHE A 201 6.90 -4.97 15.81
CA PHE A 201 6.86 -3.55 15.54
C PHE A 201 6.04 -3.24 14.29
N ILE A 202 5.28 -2.15 14.33
CA ILE A 202 4.68 -1.57 13.13
C ILE A 202 5.71 -0.62 12.53
N ILE A 203 6.24 -0.97 11.37
CA ILE A 203 7.22 -0.11 10.68
C ILE A 203 6.50 1.01 9.95
N LYS A 204 6.75 2.27 10.33
CA LYS A 204 6.10 3.47 9.78
C LYS A 204 6.09 3.51 8.26
N ALA A 205 7.27 3.32 7.64
CA ALA A 205 7.40 3.38 6.19
C ALA A 205 6.57 2.31 5.47
N ASP A 206 6.51 1.09 6.03
CA ASP A 206 5.76 -0.02 5.44
C ASP A 206 4.25 0.18 5.60
N PHE A 207 3.81 0.64 6.79
CA PHE A 207 2.42 1.00 7.05
C PHE A 207 1.92 2.10 6.09
N GLU A 208 2.63 3.23 6.03
CA GLU A 208 2.22 4.39 5.22
C GLU A 208 2.17 4.03 3.73
N ALA A 209 3.15 3.25 3.24
CA ALA A 209 3.19 2.77 1.87
C ALA A 209 2.05 1.80 1.58
N ALA A 210 1.80 0.82 2.44
CA ALA A 210 0.75 -0.18 2.24
C ALA A 210 -0.65 0.47 2.27
N CYS A 211 -0.92 1.35 3.25
CA CYS A 211 -2.17 2.09 3.34
C CYS A 211 -2.40 2.99 2.11
N SER A 212 -1.37 3.75 1.69
CA SER A 212 -1.48 4.63 0.52
C SER A 212 -1.73 3.85 -0.77
N ASN A 213 -1.09 2.70 -0.94
CA ASN A 213 -1.30 1.80 -2.07
C ASN A 213 -2.73 1.22 -2.04
N TYR A 214 -3.25 0.88 -0.87
CA TYR A 214 -4.61 0.38 -0.73
C TYR A 214 -5.65 1.46 -1.08
N ILE A 215 -5.51 2.69 -0.58
CA ILE A 215 -6.35 3.83 -0.98
C ILE A 215 -6.26 4.09 -2.50
N ALA A 216 -5.06 4.02 -3.09
CA ALA A 216 -4.89 4.20 -4.52
C ALA A 216 -5.59 3.10 -5.34
N ALA A 217 -5.50 1.85 -4.89
CA ALA A 217 -6.20 0.73 -5.52
C ALA A 217 -7.72 0.87 -5.41
N LEU A 218 -8.25 1.27 -4.24
CA LEU A 218 -9.66 1.52 -4.03
C LEU A 218 -10.17 2.66 -4.93
N ASN A 219 -9.44 3.77 -5.05
CA ASN A 219 -9.81 4.85 -5.99
C ASN A 219 -9.81 4.37 -7.45
N ASN A 220 -8.85 3.56 -7.84
CA ASN A 220 -8.83 2.95 -9.18
C ASN A 220 -10.03 2.00 -9.38
N GLN A 221 -10.41 1.23 -8.35
CA GLN A 221 -11.64 0.44 -8.40
C GLN A 221 -12.87 1.33 -8.59
N ARG A 222 -12.98 2.46 -7.89
CA ARG A 222 -14.07 3.42 -8.10
C ARG A 222 -14.12 3.91 -9.54
N ASP A 223 -12.97 4.24 -10.13
CA ASP A 223 -12.90 4.73 -11.51
C ASP A 223 -13.34 3.68 -12.55
N PHE A 224 -13.20 2.37 -12.29
CA PHE A 224 -13.58 1.33 -13.26
C PHE A 224 -14.88 0.59 -12.93
N CYS A 225 -15.30 0.57 -11.66
CA CYS A 225 -16.47 -0.16 -11.16
C CYS A 225 -17.60 0.75 -10.67
N GLY A 226 -17.28 1.98 -10.27
CA GLY A 226 -18.19 2.92 -9.60
C GLY A 226 -18.35 2.61 -8.12
N ASP A 227 -18.91 3.56 -7.36
CA ASP A 227 -19.20 3.40 -5.94
C ASP A 227 -20.59 3.95 -5.58
N ILE A 228 -21.60 3.51 -6.34
CA ILE A 228 -22.99 3.98 -6.23
C ILE A 228 -23.57 3.85 -4.81
N ASN A 229 -23.13 2.87 -4.03
CA ASN A 229 -23.56 2.62 -2.66
C ASN A 229 -22.67 3.29 -1.60
N GLY A 230 -21.59 3.99 -2.01
CA GLY A 230 -20.63 4.66 -1.14
C GLY A 230 -19.77 3.70 -0.30
N THR A 231 -19.77 2.40 -0.60
CA THR A 231 -19.03 1.41 0.19
C THR A 231 -17.53 1.57 0.07
N ILE A 232 -17.02 1.85 -1.13
CA ILE A 232 -15.58 2.05 -1.35
C ILE A 232 -15.12 3.36 -0.71
N GLN A 233 -15.90 4.43 -0.86
CA GLN A 233 -15.63 5.71 -0.23
C GLN A 233 -15.61 5.59 1.29
N THR A 234 -16.50 4.78 1.89
CA THR A 234 -16.49 4.53 3.33
C THR A 234 -15.18 3.86 3.76
N ILE A 235 -14.69 2.87 3.01
CA ILE A 235 -13.40 2.22 3.31
C ILE A 235 -12.25 3.23 3.21
N ILE A 236 -12.22 4.06 2.17
CA ILE A 236 -11.21 5.12 2.00
C ILE A 236 -11.25 6.11 3.17
N ASP A 237 -12.45 6.51 3.60
CA ASP A 237 -12.63 7.46 4.71
C ASP A 237 -12.16 6.84 6.04
N ASP A 238 -12.41 5.54 6.26
CA ASP A 238 -11.99 4.79 7.46
C ASP A 238 -10.47 4.60 7.52
N LEU A 239 -9.78 4.44 6.38
CA LEU A 239 -8.31 4.39 6.30
C LEU A 239 -7.65 5.74 6.62
N GLY A 240 -8.41 6.84 6.49
CA GLY A 240 -7.96 8.17 6.87
C GLY A 240 -6.78 8.67 6.04
N SER A 241 -5.80 9.29 6.72
CA SER A 241 -4.66 9.95 6.07
C SER A 241 -3.47 9.03 5.80
N CYS A 242 -3.54 7.74 6.13
CA CYS A 242 -2.41 6.81 6.06
C CYS A 242 -1.15 7.32 6.77
N VAL A 243 -1.33 7.86 7.99
CA VAL A 243 -0.23 8.26 8.88
C VAL A 243 -0.31 7.37 10.10
N MET A 244 0.83 6.85 10.55
CA MET A 244 0.90 6.04 11.76
C MET A 244 0.29 6.80 12.94
N SER A 245 -0.50 6.10 13.76
CA SER A 245 -1.12 6.74 14.91
C SER A 245 -0.13 6.91 16.06
N CYS A 246 -0.39 7.88 16.94
CA CYS A 246 0.40 8.03 18.16
C CYS A 246 0.28 6.80 19.09
N GLU A 247 -0.84 6.05 19.02
CA GLU A 247 -1.03 4.82 19.78
C GLU A 247 -0.07 3.72 19.30
N ASP A 248 0.07 3.55 17.99
CA ASP A 248 1.01 2.58 17.40
C ASP A 248 2.47 2.94 17.72
N ALA A 249 2.84 4.22 17.57
CA ALA A 249 4.17 4.69 17.93
C ALA A 249 4.49 4.45 19.41
N THR A 250 3.52 4.65 20.30
CA THR A 250 3.66 4.36 21.74
C THR A 250 3.80 2.87 22.02
N SER A 251 3.11 2.02 21.25
CA SER A 251 3.27 0.55 21.34
C SER A 251 4.67 0.11 20.91
N ASN A 252 5.20 0.66 19.82
CA ASN A 252 6.57 0.39 19.38
C ASN A 252 7.60 0.77 20.46
N VAL A 253 7.45 1.93 21.09
CA VAL A 253 8.31 2.37 22.21
C VAL A 253 8.20 1.42 23.40
N THR A 254 6.98 1.00 23.77
CA THR A 254 6.76 0.07 24.89
C THR A 254 7.42 -1.29 24.63
N GLU A 255 7.30 -1.81 23.41
CA GLU A 255 7.95 -3.05 23.02
C GLU A 255 9.48 -2.90 23.04
N ALA A 256 10.02 -1.83 22.45
CA ALA A 256 11.45 -1.58 22.41
C ALA A 256 12.05 -1.38 23.81
N GLU A 257 11.36 -0.66 24.70
CA GLU A 257 11.75 -0.52 26.11
C GLU A 257 11.83 -1.89 26.77
N SER A 258 10.83 -2.75 26.55
CA SER A 258 10.80 -4.10 27.14
C SER A 258 11.99 -4.95 26.72
N GLN A 259 12.44 -4.79 25.48
CA GLN A 259 13.62 -5.49 24.98
C GLN A 259 14.90 -4.88 25.53
N TYR A 260 15.01 -3.55 25.54
CA TYR A 260 16.13 -2.80 26.11
C TYR A 260 16.39 -3.16 27.58
N VAL A 261 15.36 -3.18 28.44
CA VAL A 261 15.55 -3.49 29.88
C VAL A 261 15.88 -4.95 30.16
N THR A 262 15.76 -5.83 29.17
CA THR A 262 16.15 -7.25 29.27
C THR A 262 17.38 -7.59 28.44
N ALA A 263 18.01 -6.59 27.84
CA ALA A 263 19.20 -6.77 27.03
C ALA A 263 20.38 -7.27 27.88
N ASN A 264 21.23 -8.07 27.26
CA ASN A 264 22.52 -8.50 27.81
C ASN A 264 23.65 -7.78 27.07
N ILE A 265 24.88 -7.92 27.55
CA ILE A 265 26.07 -7.30 26.97
C ILE A 265 26.10 -7.46 25.44
N GLY A 266 25.92 -8.70 24.95
CA GLY A 266 26.00 -9.00 23.52
C GLY A 266 24.90 -8.44 22.62
N ASN A 267 23.80 -7.89 23.15
CA ASN A 267 22.73 -7.28 22.33
C ASN A 267 22.28 -5.89 22.79
N PHE A 268 22.88 -5.35 23.85
CA PHE A 268 22.47 -4.08 24.43
C PHE A 268 22.57 -2.92 23.45
N ASN A 269 23.70 -2.77 22.75
CA ASN A 269 23.88 -1.68 21.79
C ASN A 269 22.79 -1.68 20.70
N ASP A 270 22.43 -2.85 20.19
CA ASP A 270 21.34 -3.00 19.22
C ASP A 270 19.97 -2.64 19.81
N LYS A 271 19.66 -3.09 21.03
CA LYS A 271 18.38 -2.82 21.71
C LYS A 271 18.27 -1.37 22.17
N CYS A 272 19.36 -0.77 22.63
CA CYS A 272 19.44 0.63 23.02
C CYS A 272 19.23 1.54 21.80
N ALA A 273 19.91 1.27 20.69
CA ALA A 273 19.72 1.98 19.43
C ALA A 273 18.28 1.84 18.90
N GLN A 274 17.67 0.65 19.02
CA GLN A 274 16.27 0.43 18.66
C GLN A 274 15.30 1.23 19.54
N TYR A 275 15.52 1.25 20.85
CA TYR A 275 14.70 2.02 21.78
C TYR A 275 14.81 3.53 21.51
N LEU A 276 16.03 4.03 21.33
CA LEU A 276 16.29 5.42 20.92
C LEU A 276 15.58 5.78 19.62
N PHE A 277 15.62 4.90 18.62
CA PHE A 277 14.95 5.11 17.33
C PHE A 277 13.43 5.30 17.52
N TYR A 278 12.77 4.43 18.29
CA TYR A 278 11.33 4.54 18.49
C TYR A 278 10.92 5.71 19.38
N LEU A 279 11.74 6.09 20.37
CA LEU A 279 11.53 7.33 21.13
C LEU A 279 11.54 8.54 20.20
N GLN A 280 12.52 8.63 19.30
CA GLN A 280 12.60 9.72 18.32
C GLN A 280 11.41 9.71 17.34
N GLU A 281 10.99 8.53 16.86
CA GLU A 281 9.81 8.39 16.00
C GLU A 281 8.52 8.82 16.74
N GLN A 282 8.38 8.49 18.03
CA GLN A 282 7.26 8.93 18.85
C GLN A 282 7.23 10.46 18.98
N ILE A 283 8.37 11.12 19.19
CA ILE A 283 8.44 12.60 19.18
C ILE A 283 7.97 13.16 17.83
N GLU A 284 8.37 12.54 16.71
CA GLU A 284 7.98 13.00 15.38
C GLU A 284 6.46 12.91 15.15
N ILE A 285 5.83 11.82 15.62
CA ILE A 285 4.41 11.51 15.38
C ILE A 285 3.49 12.17 16.42
N CYS A 286 3.81 12.04 17.70
CA CYS A 286 2.99 12.48 18.83
C CYS A 286 3.34 13.92 19.29
N GLY A 287 4.56 14.37 19.03
CA GLY A 287 5.15 15.54 19.67
C GLY A 287 5.62 15.25 21.10
N ASP A 288 6.41 16.19 21.64
CA ASP A 288 6.96 16.14 23.01
C ASP A 288 6.97 17.56 23.61
N GLU A 289 5.79 18.14 23.81
CA GLU A 289 5.67 19.53 24.27
C GLU A 289 6.17 19.72 25.71
N ASP A 290 6.12 18.69 26.55
CA ASP A 290 6.58 18.72 27.93
C ASP A 290 8.05 18.30 28.10
N GLY A 291 8.69 17.79 27.04
CA GLY A 291 10.08 17.37 27.04
C GLY A 291 10.32 16.06 27.78
N SER A 292 9.26 15.30 28.07
CA SER A 292 9.36 14.06 28.84
C SER A 292 10.09 12.96 28.07
N ILE A 293 9.85 12.87 26.75
CA ILE A 293 10.52 11.87 25.90
C ILE A 293 11.97 12.29 25.65
N GLN A 294 12.21 13.58 25.38
CA GLN A 294 13.57 14.09 25.20
C GLN A 294 14.43 13.89 26.46
N ALA A 295 13.86 14.04 27.66
CA ALA A 295 14.59 13.75 28.88
C ALA A 295 15.03 12.27 28.99
N ILE A 296 14.19 11.33 28.54
CA ILE A 296 14.57 9.91 28.48
C ILE A 296 15.71 9.71 27.48
N ILE A 297 15.65 10.34 26.31
CA ILE A 297 16.71 10.27 25.29
C ILE A 297 18.02 10.85 25.81
N ASP A 298 17.97 11.98 26.52
CA ASP A 298 19.16 12.66 27.04
C ASP A 298 19.84 11.87 28.17
N ASP A 299 19.07 11.07 28.93
CA ASP A 299 19.56 10.20 30.00
C ASP A 299 19.95 8.78 29.50
N LEU A 300 19.64 8.44 28.25
CA LEU A 300 19.91 7.12 27.68
C LEU A 300 21.38 7.02 27.24
N ASP A 301 22.13 6.14 27.90
CA ASP A 301 23.49 5.79 27.50
C ASP A 301 23.48 4.53 26.61
N CYS A 302 23.81 4.72 25.33
CA CYS A 302 24.03 3.64 24.37
C CYS A 302 25.50 3.63 23.89
N GLY A 303 26.41 4.21 24.68
CA GLY A 303 27.84 4.32 24.36
C GLY A 303 28.61 3.04 24.61
N ASP A 304 29.76 3.01 23.95
CA ASP A 304 30.84 2.03 23.99
C ASP A 304 32.06 2.85 23.52
N GLU A 305 32.76 3.46 24.47
CA GLU A 305 33.67 4.58 24.20
C GLU A 305 35.02 4.17 23.59
N ASP A 306 35.56 3.03 24.01
CA ASP A 306 36.75 2.38 23.45
C ASP A 306 36.44 1.48 22.25
N SER A 307 35.16 1.13 22.03
CA SER A 307 34.70 0.23 20.96
C SER A 307 35.21 -1.20 21.10
N ASP A 308 35.34 -1.68 22.33
CA ASP A 308 35.75 -3.05 22.66
C ASP A 308 34.58 -4.04 22.70
N GLY A 309 33.35 -3.57 22.53
CA GLY A 309 32.16 -4.42 22.45
C GLY A 309 31.47 -4.69 23.79
N ILE A 310 31.99 -4.14 24.90
CA ILE A 310 31.24 -3.97 26.13
C ILE A 310 30.64 -2.55 26.14
N PRO A 311 29.31 -2.41 26.33
CA PRO A 311 28.73 -1.08 26.53
C PRO A 311 29.13 -0.51 27.90
N ASN A 312 29.42 0.79 27.97
CA ASN A 312 29.82 1.52 29.20
C ASN A 312 28.99 1.16 30.44
N VAL A 313 27.68 0.96 30.27
CA VAL A 313 26.75 0.65 31.37
C VAL A 313 27.02 -0.71 32.03
N PHE A 314 27.74 -1.59 31.34
CA PHE A 314 28.18 -2.88 31.84
C PHE A 314 29.59 -2.85 32.41
N GLU A 315 30.30 -1.73 32.33
CA GLU A 315 31.70 -1.60 32.78
C GLU A 315 31.84 -0.97 34.17
N ASN A 316 30.70 -0.79 34.85
CA ASN A 316 30.66 -0.41 36.26
C ASN A 316 30.66 -1.67 37.14
N PHE A 317 31.84 -2.16 37.50
CA PHE A 317 32.01 -3.40 38.27
C PHE A 317 32.11 -3.20 39.77
N ASN A 318 32.47 -1.99 40.22
CA ASN A 318 32.55 -1.67 41.64
C ASN A 318 31.17 -1.73 42.35
N GLY A 319 30.07 -1.79 41.58
CA GLY A 319 28.70 -1.94 42.06
C GLY A 319 28.20 -0.74 42.89
N ASP A 320 28.83 0.42 42.71
CA ASP A 320 28.35 1.67 43.26
C ASP A 320 26.99 2.02 42.65
N VAL A 321 26.26 2.82 43.41
CA VAL A 321 24.89 3.20 43.05
C VAL A 321 24.83 4.57 42.39
N ASP A 322 25.99 5.23 42.20
CA ASP A 322 26.03 6.56 41.61
C ASP A 322 26.36 6.55 40.11
N GLY A 323 26.76 5.39 39.57
CA GLY A 323 26.95 5.19 38.14
C GLY A 323 28.22 5.87 37.63
N ASN A 324 29.16 6.16 38.53
CA ASN A 324 30.40 6.83 38.19
C ASN A 324 31.43 5.83 37.65
N LEU A 325 31.64 5.85 36.32
CA LEU A 325 32.65 5.03 35.66
C LEU A 325 34.09 5.51 35.91
N ASP A 326 34.27 6.70 36.52
CA ASP A 326 35.59 7.27 36.85
C ASP A 326 36.05 6.90 38.29
N ASP A 327 35.68 5.74 38.83
CA ASP A 327 36.18 5.27 40.12
C ASP A 327 37.49 4.47 39.94
N PRO A 328 38.52 4.67 40.78
CA PRO A 328 39.71 3.81 40.79
C PRO A 328 39.45 2.32 41.03
N GLY A 329 38.22 1.91 41.33
CA GLY A 329 37.78 0.51 41.38
C GLY A 329 37.34 -0.05 40.03
N ASP A 330 37.18 0.77 38.99
CA ASP A 330 36.84 0.40 37.60
C ASP A 330 38.05 0.69 36.67
N ASP A 331 39.25 0.33 37.15
CA ASP A 331 40.57 0.43 36.50
C ASP A 331 41.28 -0.89 36.86
N SER A 332 40.91 -1.97 36.14
CA SER A 332 41.22 -3.36 36.50
C SER A 332 42.73 -3.63 36.53
N ASP A 333 43.48 -3.13 35.54
CA ASP A 333 44.93 -3.28 35.46
C ASP A 333 45.72 -2.19 36.23
N GLY A 334 45.06 -1.10 36.62
CA GLY A 334 45.63 0.00 37.39
C GLY A 334 46.54 0.93 36.60
N ASP A 335 46.43 0.99 35.27
CA ASP A 335 47.23 1.84 34.40
C ASP A 335 46.76 3.31 34.38
N GLY A 336 45.55 3.56 34.86
CA GLY A 336 44.91 4.87 34.97
C GLY A 336 44.03 5.26 33.78
N ILE A 337 43.76 4.33 32.87
CA ILE A 337 42.61 4.31 31.96
C ILE A 337 41.51 3.50 32.68
N PHE A 338 40.29 4.03 32.68
CA PHE A 338 39.17 3.29 33.27
C PHE A 338 38.65 2.31 32.23
N ASN A 339 38.08 1.20 32.68
CA ASN A 339 37.64 0.10 31.80
C ASN A 339 36.81 0.58 30.60
N TYR A 340 35.80 1.44 30.82
CA TYR A 340 34.99 2.04 29.74
C TYR A 340 35.74 2.94 28.72
N LEU A 341 37.05 3.11 28.88
CA LEU A 341 37.95 3.82 27.98
C LEU A 341 39.19 2.98 27.61
N ASP A 342 39.29 1.75 28.13
CA ASP A 342 40.35 0.78 27.90
C ASP A 342 39.82 -0.34 27.01
N ASN A 343 40.69 -0.99 26.26
CA ASN A 343 40.27 -2.04 25.32
C ASN A 343 40.97 -3.38 25.61
N ASP A 344 41.68 -3.45 26.73
CA ASP A 344 42.47 -4.53 27.33
C ASP A 344 42.41 -4.30 28.85
N ASP A 345 41.20 -4.41 29.40
CA ASP A 345 40.80 -3.93 30.74
C ASP A 345 41.70 -4.42 31.88
N ASP A 346 42.11 -5.67 31.85
CA ASP A 346 42.92 -6.34 32.87
C ASP A 346 44.43 -6.37 32.54
N GLY A 347 44.77 -5.89 31.33
CA GLY A 347 46.13 -5.63 30.87
C GLY A 347 46.95 -6.89 30.63
N ASP A 348 46.30 -8.01 30.31
CA ASP A 348 46.95 -9.29 30.07
C ASP A 348 47.44 -9.48 28.62
N GLY A 349 47.02 -8.58 27.73
CA GLY A 349 47.43 -8.53 26.33
C GLY A 349 46.47 -9.20 25.35
N ILE A 350 45.33 -9.73 25.80
CA ILE A 350 44.19 -10.04 24.97
C ILE A 350 43.20 -8.87 25.02
N LEU A 351 42.57 -8.54 23.90
CA LEU A 351 41.61 -7.42 23.89
C LEU A 351 40.28 -7.88 24.49
N THR A 352 39.67 -7.02 25.32
CA THR A 352 38.37 -7.24 25.98
C THR A 352 37.33 -7.90 25.08
N GLN A 353 37.22 -7.45 23.82
CA GLN A 353 36.27 -8.00 22.82
C GLN A 353 36.37 -9.53 22.60
N TYR A 354 37.49 -10.15 22.94
CA TYR A 354 37.75 -11.58 22.75
C TYR A 354 37.46 -12.44 24.01
N GLU A 355 37.32 -11.81 25.17
CA GLU A 355 37.05 -12.45 26.48
C GLU A 355 35.69 -12.05 27.06
N ALA A 356 35.18 -10.91 26.64
CA ALA A 356 33.92 -10.28 27.02
C ALA A 356 32.74 -11.25 27.18
N VAL A 357 32.39 -11.96 26.09
CA VAL A 357 31.15 -12.74 26.01
C VAL A 357 31.27 -14.01 25.18
N ASP A 358 30.51 -15.03 25.58
CA ASP A 358 30.31 -16.25 24.81
C ASP A 358 29.47 -16.03 23.53
N LEU A 359 29.28 -17.09 22.73
CA LEU A 359 28.47 -17.04 21.51
C LEU A 359 26.98 -16.68 21.73
N ASP A 360 26.48 -16.83 22.96
CA ASP A 360 25.12 -16.48 23.35
C ASP A 360 25.02 -15.07 23.98
N GLY A 361 26.15 -14.36 24.11
CA GLY A 361 26.25 -13.01 24.66
C GLY A 361 26.27 -12.95 26.19
N ASN A 362 26.64 -14.05 26.86
CA ASN A 362 26.83 -14.07 28.32
C ASN A 362 28.30 -13.81 28.66
N PRO A 363 28.61 -13.10 29.77
CA PRO A 363 29.97 -12.97 30.27
C PRO A 363 30.69 -14.31 30.45
N ILE A 364 31.99 -14.34 30.18
CA ILE A 364 32.87 -15.50 30.41
C ILE A 364 33.54 -15.35 31.78
N ASP A 365 33.61 -16.46 32.52
CA ASP A 365 34.22 -16.61 33.86
C ASP A 365 34.77 -18.04 33.91
N THR A 366 36.03 -18.19 33.48
CA THR A 366 36.65 -19.48 33.18
C THR A 366 36.93 -20.30 34.44
N ASP A 367 37.39 -19.67 35.52
CA ASP A 367 37.70 -20.35 36.78
C ASP A 367 36.51 -20.38 37.79
N GLY A 368 35.50 -19.53 37.58
CA GLY A 368 34.28 -19.46 38.38
C GLY A 368 34.43 -18.69 39.70
N ASP A 369 35.43 -17.81 39.82
CA ASP A 369 35.71 -17.06 41.04
C ASP A 369 34.86 -15.79 41.21
N GLY A 370 34.28 -15.32 40.10
CA GLY A 370 33.33 -14.22 40.03
C GLY A 370 33.88 -12.91 39.45
N ASP A 371 35.19 -12.85 39.15
CA ASP A 371 35.76 -11.87 38.23
C ASP A 371 35.64 -12.45 36.80
N PHE A 372 35.24 -11.64 35.82
CA PHE A 372 35.06 -12.11 34.44
C PHE A 372 36.41 -12.09 33.72
N ASP A 373 36.62 -12.96 32.72
CA ASP A 373 37.92 -13.12 32.03
C ASP A 373 38.54 -11.78 31.58
N TYR A 374 37.77 -10.90 30.91
CA TYR A 374 38.25 -9.55 30.52
C TYR A 374 38.57 -8.59 31.69
N LEU A 375 38.37 -8.99 32.94
CA LEU A 375 38.69 -8.26 34.16
C LEU A 375 39.69 -9.03 35.05
N ASP A 376 40.09 -10.23 34.64
CA ASP A 376 40.89 -11.17 35.42
C ASP A 376 42.14 -11.65 34.66
N ASN A 377 43.29 -11.11 35.05
CA ASN A 377 44.57 -11.44 34.41
C ASN A 377 45.12 -12.84 34.70
N ASP A 378 44.35 -13.72 35.34
CA ASP A 378 44.65 -15.12 35.65
C ASP A 378 43.41 -16.00 35.36
N ASP A 379 42.84 -15.90 34.15
CA ASP A 379 41.54 -16.46 33.72
C ASP A 379 41.16 -17.86 34.22
N ASP A 380 42.15 -18.75 34.36
CA ASP A 380 41.94 -20.14 34.76
C ASP A 380 42.23 -20.44 36.25
N GLY A 381 42.64 -19.42 36.98
CA GLY A 381 42.92 -19.43 38.41
C GLY A 381 44.09 -20.33 38.81
N ASP A 382 45.02 -20.63 37.90
CA ASP A 382 46.15 -21.53 38.15
C ASP A 382 47.31 -20.83 38.93
N GLY A 383 47.33 -19.50 38.93
CA GLY A 383 48.35 -18.65 39.54
C GLY A 383 49.47 -18.18 38.60
N ILE A 384 49.36 -18.42 37.29
CA ILE A 384 50.22 -17.95 36.21
C ILE A 384 49.40 -17.01 35.33
N LEU A 385 49.60 -15.69 35.53
CA LEU A 385 48.90 -14.69 34.74
C LEU A 385 48.86 -14.99 33.23
N THR A 386 47.71 -14.80 32.59
CA THR A 386 47.42 -15.08 31.17
C THR A 386 48.51 -14.56 30.22
N ILE A 387 49.01 -13.34 30.45
CA ILE A 387 50.14 -12.74 29.70
C ILE A 387 51.42 -13.60 29.66
N ASN A 388 51.61 -14.49 30.64
CA ASN A 388 52.77 -15.38 30.77
C ASN A 388 52.54 -16.78 30.20
N GLU A 389 51.36 -17.05 29.64
CA GLU A 389 50.95 -18.38 29.15
C GLU A 389 50.99 -18.48 27.63
N ASN A 390 51.34 -17.39 26.95
CA ASN A 390 51.35 -17.26 25.49
C ASN A 390 49.93 -17.32 24.89
N ALA A 391 49.00 -16.59 25.50
CA ALA A 391 47.65 -16.37 24.98
C ALA A 391 47.66 -15.66 23.61
N ASP A 392 48.55 -14.68 23.39
CA ASP A 392 48.78 -14.07 22.08
C ASP A 392 50.27 -14.07 21.68
N PRO A 393 50.74 -15.11 20.96
CA PRO A 393 52.12 -15.19 20.49
C PRO A 393 52.52 -14.13 19.46
N ASN A 394 51.57 -13.50 18.77
CA ASN A 394 51.84 -12.60 17.66
C ASN A 394 51.73 -11.10 18.03
N GLY A 395 51.07 -10.79 19.15
CA GLY A 395 50.94 -9.47 19.74
C GLY A 395 49.91 -8.59 19.03
N ASP A 396 48.87 -9.17 18.43
CA ASP A 396 47.75 -8.44 17.83
C ASP A 396 46.50 -8.36 18.70
N GLY A 397 46.56 -8.91 19.92
CA GLY A 397 45.52 -8.91 20.93
C GLY A 397 44.41 -9.93 20.69
N ASN A 398 44.54 -10.78 19.66
CA ASN A 398 43.58 -11.83 19.33
C ASN A 398 44.14 -13.20 19.75
N PRO A 399 43.42 -13.99 20.57
CA PRO A 399 43.90 -15.28 21.05
C PRO A 399 43.78 -16.42 20.03
N ASP A 400 43.43 -16.14 18.76
CA ASP A 400 43.30 -17.14 17.68
C ASP A 400 44.56 -18.01 17.47
N ASP A 401 45.73 -17.50 17.84
CA ASP A 401 46.99 -18.24 17.79
C ASP A 401 47.58 -18.63 19.16
N ALA A 402 46.76 -18.59 20.21
CA ALA A 402 47.10 -19.05 21.55
C ALA A 402 47.71 -20.47 21.54
N VAL A 403 48.65 -20.70 22.44
CA VAL A 403 49.31 -21.99 22.57
C VAL A 403 48.39 -23.00 23.25
N ASP A 404 48.19 -24.16 22.63
CA ASP A 404 47.59 -25.36 23.22
C ASP A 404 48.67 -26.46 23.23
N THR A 405 49.27 -26.66 24.40
CA THR A 405 50.45 -27.53 24.57
C THR A 405 50.09 -29.01 24.44
N ASP A 406 48.89 -29.42 24.85
CA ASP A 406 48.48 -30.82 24.92
C ASP A 406 47.60 -31.28 23.74
N GLY A 407 47.08 -30.33 22.97
CA GLY A 407 46.33 -30.52 21.74
C GLY A 407 44.88 -30.94 21.96
N ASP A 408 44.29 -30.63 23.12
CA ASP A 408 42.90 -30.96 23.45
C ASP A 408 41.87 -29.96 22.92
N GLY A 409 42.33 -28.79 22.44
CA GLY A 409 41.52 -27.74 21.86
C GLY A 409 41.13 -26.63 22.84
N VAL A 410 41.62 -26.64 24.08
CA VAL A 410 41.55 -25.52 25.02
C VAL A 410 42.96 -24.88 25.10
N PRO A 411 43.10 -23.57 24.86
CA PRO A 411 44.38 -22.89 25.03
C PRO A 411 44.92 -22.99 26.45
N ASP A 412 46.24 -22.97 26.60
CA ASP A 412 46.94 -23.13 27.89
C ASP A 412 46.44 -22.09 28.92
N TYR A 413 46.11 -20.86 28.51
CA TYR A 413 45.64 -19.78 29.40
C TYR A 413 44.21 -19.95 29.95
N LEU A 414 43.47 -20.96 29.48
CA LEU A 414 42.13 -21.31 29.97
C LEU A 414 42.12 -22.70 30.63
N GLN A 415 43.28 -23.22 31.07
CA GLN A 415 43.48 -24.60 31.50
C GLN A 415 44.05 -24.75 32.92
N PRO A 416 43.20 -25.04 33.92
CA PRO A 416 43.66 -25.21 35.30
C PRO A 416 44.72 -26.33 35.48
N LEU A 417 45.76 -26.07 36.29
CA LEU A 417 46.92 -26.97 36.55
C LEU A 417 46.66 -28.38 37.14
#